data_AF-A0A6N2WDK0-F1
#
_entry.id   AF-A0A6N2WDK0-F1
#
_cell.length_a   1.000
_cell.length_b   1.000
_cell.length_c   1.000
_cell.angle_alpha   90.00
_cell.angle_beta   90.00
_cell.angle_gamma   90.00
#
_symmetry.space_group_name_H-M   'P 1'
#
loop_
_entity.id
_entity.type
_entity.pdbx_description
1 polymer ?
#
loop_
_entity_poly.entity_id
_entity_poly.type
_entity_poly.pdbx_seq_one_letter_code
_entity_poly.pdbx_strand_id
1 'polypeptide(L)' 'MDIPKQWYWRGKKCHLVKIIKDGDSEIVVYKHWLKTRQYWNYVAEERWLVEIQLEKEIQTGR' A
#
# COMPACT_ATOMS: atom_id res chain seq x y z
N MET A 1 -1.94 9.28 9.15
CA MET A 1 -1.69 9.94 7.84
C MET A 1 -2.74 9.47 6.85
N ASP A 2 -3.21 10.29 5.91
CA ASP A 2 -4.12 9.78 4.87
C ASP A 2 -3.36 8.89 3.87
N ILE A 3 -3.91 7.69 3.60
CA ILE A 3 -3.33 6.77 2.63
C ILE A 3 -3.64 7.29 1.21
N PRO A 4 -2.62 7.59 0.38
CA PRO A 4 -2.85 8.11 -0.96
C PRO A 4 -3.47 7.05 -1.87
N LYS A 5 -4.15 7.48 -2.93
CA LYS A 5 -4.74 6.55 -3.92
C LYS A 5 -3.68 5.70 -4.63
N GLN A 6 -2.45 6.20 -4.72
CA GLN A 6 -1.31 5.55 -5.34
C GLN A 6 -0.04 5.97 -4.60
N TRP A 7 0.89 5.02 -4.43
CA TRP A 7 2.23 5.26 -3.91
C TRP A 7 3.19 4.27 -4.57
N TYR A 8 4.49 4.45 -4.43
CA TYR A 8 5.43 3.40 -4.76
C TYR A 8 5.72 2.58 -3.51
N TRP A 9 6.22 1.37 -3.65
CA TRP A 9 6.84 0.67 -2.53
C TRP A 9 7.80 -0.35 -3.08
N ARG A 10 9.06 -0.29 -2.66
CA ARG A 10 10.14 -1.16 -3.17
C ARG A 10 10.16 -1.21 -4.71
N GLY A 11 9.97 -0.06 -5.36
CA GLY A 11 9.97 0.08 -6.82
C GLY A 11 8.71 -0.44 -7.53
N LYS A 12 7.65 -0.78 -6.80
CA LYS A 12 6.36 -1.21 -7.36
C LYS A 12 5.35 -0.09 -7.20
N LYS A 13 4.58 0.20 -8.25
CA LYS A 13 3.46 1.14 -8.15
C LYS A 13 2.27 0.44 -7.48
N CYS A 14 1.91 0.92 -6.30
CA CYS A 14 0.78 0.46 -5.51
C CYS A 14 -0.46 1.32 -5.80
N HIS A 15 -1.62 0.68 -5.77
CA HIS A 15 -2.92 1.30 -5.98
C HIS A 15 -3.84 0.93 -4.83
N LEU A 16 -4.34 1.94 -4.12
CA LEU A 16 -5.34 1.74 -3.07
C LEU A 16 -6.59 1.12 -3.68
N VAL A 17 -7.08 0.04 -3.06
CA VAL A 17 -8.34 -0.61 -3.43
C VAL A 17 -9.41 -0.22 -2.42
N LYS A 18 -9.14 -0.41 -1.13
CA LYS A 18 -10.10 -0.11 -0.06
C LYS A 18 -9.39 0.03 1.28
N ILE A 19 -9.97 0.83 2.18
CA ILE A 19 -9.67 0.79 3.61
C ILE A 19 -10.87 0.16 4.28
N ILE A 20 -10.63 -0.90 5.05
CA ILE A 20 -11.65 -1.69 5.75
C ILE A 20 -11.46 -1.46 7.24
N LYS A 21 -12.53 -1.12 7.94
CA LYS A 21 -12.54 -1.09 9.40
C LYS A 21 -12.86 -2.49 9.92
N ASP A 22 -11.96 -3.07 10.69
CA ASP A 22 -12.08 -4.38 11.31
C ASP A 22 -11.91 -4.25 12.83
N GLY A 23 -13.03 -4.05 13.52
CA GLY A 23 -13.03 -3.68 14.94
C GLY A 23 -12.29 -2.36 15.19
N ASP A 24 -11.25 -2.44 16.02
CA ASP A 24 -10.36 -1.32 16.38
C ASP A 24 -9.21 -1.12 15.39
N SER A 25 -9.05 -2.02 14.43
CA SER A 25 -8.00 -1.98 13.41
C SER A 25 -8.54 -1.46 12.08
N GLU A 26 -7.67 -0.79 11.32
CA GLU A 26 -7.93 -0.46 9.93
C GLU A 26 -7.00 -1.28 9.03
N ILE A 27 -7.59 -2.00 8.07
CA ILE A 27 -6.87 -2.79 7.07
C ILE A 27 -6.89 -2.05 5.75
N VAL A 28 -5.72 -1.82 5.18
CA VAL A 28 -5.53 -1.22 3.87
C VAL A 28 -5.37 -2.34 2.85
N VAL A 29 -6.30 -2.42 1.91
CA VAL A 29 -6.22 -3.31 0.76
C VAL A 29 -5.70 -2.52 -0.43
N TYR A 30 -4.61 -2.99 -1.02
CA TYR A 30 -4.00 -2.39 -2.19
C TYR A 30 -3.52 -3.43 -3.19
N LYS A 31 -3.22 -2.99 -4.40
CA LYS A 31 -2.70 -3.88 -5.44
C LYS A 31 -1.50 -3.30 -6.17
N HIS A 32 -0.64 -4.17 -6.68
CA HIS A 32 0.46 -3.79 -7.56
C HIS A 32 0.67 -4.85 -8.66
N TRP A 33 1.16 -4.43 -9.82
CA TRP A 33 1.44 -5.34 -10.93
C TRP A 33 2.75 -6.11 -10.69
N LEU A 34 2.69 -7.44 -10.71
CA LEU A 34 3.89 -8.29 -10.67
C LEU A 34 4.37 -8.57 -12.10
N LYS A 35 5.29 -7.75 -12.60
CA LYS A 35 5.84 -7.87 -13.98
C LYS A 35 6.33 -9.29 -14.31
N THR A 36 7.01 -9.94 -13.38
CA THR A 36 7.60 -11.28 -13.59
C THR A 36 6.56 -12.39 -13.74
N ARG A 37 5.37 -12.22 -13.15
CA ARG A 37 4.30 -13.24 -13.17
C ARG A 37 3.07 -12.80 -13.97
N GLN A 38 3.07 -11.58 -14.49
CA GLN A 38 2.00 -10.98 -15.31
C GLN A 38 0.61 -11.03 -14.65
N TYR A 39 0.51 -10.69 -13.36
CA TYR A 39 -0.79 -10.55 -12.69
C TYR A 39 -0.79 -9.42 -11.65
N TRP A 40 -2.00 -9.01 -11.24
CA TRP A 40 -2.21 -8.09 -10.12
C TRP A 40 -2.12 -8.82 -8.79
N ASN A 41 -1.14 -8.47 -7.97
CA ASN A 41 -1.05 -8.95 -6.60
C ASN A 41 -1.88 -8.03 -5.70
N TYR A 42 -2.80 -8.61 -4.93
CA TYR A 42 -3.56 -7.89 -3.91
C TYR A 42 -2.95 -8.18 -2.54
N VAL A 43 -2.83 -7.13 -1.73
CA VAL A 43 -2.24 -7.17 -0.41
C VAL A 43 -3.23 -6.52 0.56
N ALA A 44 -3.38 -7.13 1.73
CA ALA A 44 -4.10 -6.57 2.87
C ALA A 44 -3.11 -6.45 4.02
N GLU A 45 -2.90 -5.23 4.50
CA GLU A 45 -1.98 -4.93 5.60
C GLU A 45 -2.66 -4.00 6.59
N GLU A 46 -2.26 -4.09 7.86
CA GLU A 46 -2.68 -3.12 8.87
C GLU A 46 -2.22 -1.71 8.47
N ARG A 47 -3.06 -0.71 8.71
CA ARG A 47 -2.82 0.68 8.29
C ARG A 47 -1.46 1.21 8.74
N TRP A 48 -1.06 0.93 9.98
CA TRP A 48 0.21 1.43 10.52
C TRP A 48 1.43 0.92 9.74
N LEU A 49 1.36 -0.30 9.18
CA LEU A 49 2.42 -0.81 8.31
C LEU A 49 2.52 -0.01 7.01
N VAL A 50 1.38 0.35 6.42
CA VAL A 50 1.34 1.18 5.20
C VAL A 50 1.80 2.60 5.50
N GLU A 51 1.46 3.16 6.66
CA GLU A 51 1.96 4.49 7.08
C GLU A 51 3.49 4.49 7.20
N ILE A 52 4.10 3.47 7.80
CA ILE A 52 5.57 3.32 7.84
C ILE A 52 6.17 3.21 6.43
N GLN A 53 5.49 2.53 5.50
CA GLN A 53 5.96 2.42 4.11
C GLN A 53 5.98 3.80 3.42
N LEU A 54 4.91 4.59 3.60
CA LEU A 54 4.76 5.92 3.03
C LEU A 54 5.77 6.92 3.61
N GLU A 55 6.02 6.87 4.92
CA GLU A 55 7.04 7.69 5.56
C GLU A 55 8.44 7.41 4.99
N LYS A 56 8.76 6.13 4.74
CA LYS A 56 10.02 5.74 4.11
C LYS A 56 10.13 6.22 2.67
N GLU A 57 9.05 6.18 1.89
CA GLU A 57 9.04 6.73 0.54
C GLU A 57 9.39 8.22 0.53
N ILE A 58 8.71 9.00 1.38
CA ILE A 58 8.92 10.45 1.52
C ILE A 58 10.38 10.75 1.86
N GLN A 59 10.95 10.00 2.82
CA GLN A 59 12.37 10.16 3.18
C GLN A 59 13.32 9.83 2.03
N THR A 60 12.97 8.89 1.15
CA THR A 60 13.80 8.52 0.00
C THR A 60 13.57 9.34 -1.26
N GLY A 61 12.63 10.31 -1.25
CA GLY A 61 12.35 11.19 -2.38
C GLY A 61 11.77 10.48 -3.61
N ARG A 62 11.00 9.41 -3.39
CA ARG A 62 10.24 8.70 -4.44
C ARG A 62 8.75 8.96 -4.37
#